data_AF-A0A496B682-F1
#
_entry.id   AF-A0A496B682-F1
#
_cell.length_a   1.000
_cell.length_b   1.000
_cell.length_c   1.000
_cell.angle_alpha   90.00
_cell.angle_beta   90.00
_cell.angle_gamma   90.00
#
_symmetry.space_group_name_H-M   'P 1'
#
loop_
_entity.id
_entity.type
_entity.pdbx_description
1 polymer ?
#
loop_
_entity_poly.entity_id
_entity_poly.type
_entity_poly.pdbx_seq_one_letter_code
_entity_poly.pdbx_strand_id
1 'polypeptide(L)'
;MHQELTYKLAQCCSPEAGEGVIGYFKEDGTVTVHRSDCSSIQHLRSERLLEVTWDEIHAAETPADIETADPTFDKLDEVDYLILKHHQEFGLDYSIVVSEMLGLPLEETHKRHRKLRELGGLKRVERRMIQYRKNIVQGKWIKHRNHTYYELTPKGDRWIRTFEAKTEAVSSQNKSVKRDA
;
A
#
# COMPACT_ATOMS: atom_id res chain seq x y z
N MET A 1 2.79 19.09 10.36
CA MET A 1 2.68 18.21 9.18
C MET A 1 3.67 17.08 9.40
N HIS A 2 3.21 15.89 9.78
CA HIS A 2 4.08 14.72 9.83
C HIS A 2 4.30 14.27 8.38
N GLN A 3 5.52 14.44 7.88
CA GLN A 3 5.89 13.91 6.58
C GLN A 3 6.12 12.42 6.76
N GLU A 4 5.23 11.60 6.19
CA GLU A 4 5.43 10.14 6.16
C GLU A 4 6.68 9.85 5.31
N LEU A 5 7.74 9.36 5.96
CA LEU A 5 8.98 8.97 5.31
C LEU A 5 8.87 7.52 4.86
N THR A 6 9.24 7.25 3.61
CA THR A 6 9.33 5.88 3.08
C THR A 6 10.78 5.42 3.14
N TYR A 7 11.06 4.29 3.78
CA TYR A 7 12.41 3.73 3.85
C TYR A 7 12.61 2.63 2.80
N LYS A 8 13.79 2.57 2.19
CA LYS A 8 14.18 1.52 1.23
C LYS A 8 15.62 1.10 1.46
N LEU A 9 15.88 -0.20 1.57
CA LEU A 9 17.24 -0.71 1.72
C LEU A 9 18.04 -0.55 0.41
N ALA A 10 19.30 -0.12 0.52
CA ALA A 10 20.18 0.06 -0.62
C ALA A 10 20.67 -1.28 -1.18
N GLN A 11 20.61 -1.45 -2.49
CA GLN A 11 21.08 -2.66 -3.16
C GLN A 11 22.61 -2.79 -3.22
N CYS A 12 23.35 -1.70 -2.99
CA CYS A 12 24.81 -1.70 -3.09
C CYS A 12 25.51 -2.35 -1.88
N CYS A 13 24.86 -2.35 -0.71
CA CYS A 13 25.42 -2.89 0.53
C CYS A 13 24.47 -3.81 1.29
N SER A 14 23.21 -3.95 0.85
CA SER A 14 22.21 -4.87 1.41
C SER A 14 22.22 -4.90 2.96
N PRO A 15 21.97 -3.76 3.62
CA PRO A 15 22.11 -3.66 5.08
C PRO A 15 21.16 -4.61 5.80
N GLU A 16 21.64 -5.22 6.88
CA GLU A 16 20.90 -6.19 7.69
C GLU A 16 20.59 -5.67 9.10
N ALA A 17 19.47 -6.14 9.67
CA ALA A 17 19.01 -5.71 10.98
C ALA A 17 20.08 -5.94 12.07
N GLY A 18 20.37 -4.88 12.84
CA GLY A 18 21.41 -4.91 13.87
C GLY A 18 22.76 -4.34 13.43
N GLU A 19 22.95 -4.03 12.14
CA GLU A 19 24.12 -3.32 11.64
C GLU A 19 24.00 -1.80 11.83
N GLY A 20 25.14 -1.09 11.84
CA GLY A 20 25.14 0.37 11.77
C GLY A 20 24.64 0.84 10.40
N VAL A 21 23.62 1.72 10.40
CA VAL A 21 22.99 2.22 9.17
C VAL A 21 22.97 3.75 9.10
N ILE A 22 22.87 4.26 7.88
CA ILE A 22 22.74 5.68 7.57
C ILE A 22 21.70 5.87 6.45
N GLY A 23 20.83 6.85 6.58
CA GLY A 23 19.79 7.17 5.62
C GLY A 23 20.25 8.26 4.64
N TYR A 24 19.90 8.11 3.36
CA TYR A 24 20.04 9.18 2.38
C TYR A 24 18.65 9.66 1.92
N PHE A 25 18.32 10.91 2.25
CA PHE A 25 17.04 11.52 1.93
C PHE A 25 16.96 11.96 0.47
N LYS A 26 15.98 11.42 -0.25
CA LYS A 26 15.65 11.80 -1.62
C LYS A 26 14.54 12.84 -1.64
N GLU A 27 14.49 13.61 -2.72
CA GLU A 27 13.51 14.69 -2.91
C GLU A 27 12.06 14.20 -2.97
N ASP A 28 11.87 12.92 -3.29
CA ASP A 28 10.55 12.27 -3.34
C ASP A 28 10.05 11.80 -1.96
N GLY A 29 10.77 12.09 -0.88
CA GLY A 29 10.43 11.66 0.49
C GLY A 29 10.89 10.25 0.84
N THR A 30 11.67 9.60 -0.04
CA THR A 30 12.28 8.30 0.24
C THR A 30 13.61 8.45 0.97
N VAL A 31 13.79 7.73 2.06
CA VAL A 31 15.09 7.52 2.71
C VAL A 31 15.68 6.20 2.23
N THR A 32 16.80 6.27 1.51
CA THR A 32 17.54 5.05 1.12
C THR A 32 18.52 4.69 2.23
N VAL A 33 18.35 3.52 2.83
CA VAL A 33 19.13 3.04 3.98
C VAL A 33 20.38 2.32 3.46
N HIS A 34 21.55 2.84 3.81
CA HIS A 34 22.86 2.24 3.56
C HIS A 34 23.47 1.73 4.87
N ARG A 35 24.46 0.85 4.76
CA ARG A 35 25.36 0.54 5.87
C ARG A 35 26.26 1.75 6.15
N SER A 36 26.58 2.01 7.41
CA SER A 36 27.33 3.21 7.84
C SER A 36 28.76 3.29 7.25
N ASP A 37 29.32 2.16 6.83
CA ASP A 37 30.65 2.02 6.21
C ASP A 37 30.60 1.86 4.67
N CYS A 38 29.44 2.02 4.05
CA CYS A 38 29.26 1.79 2.61
C CYS A 38 30.06 2.80 1.77
N SER A 39 30.92 2.34 0.86
CA SER A 39 31.76 3.22 0.02
C SER A 39 30.95 4.21 -0.84
N SER A 40 29.75 3.83 -1.28
CA SER A 40 28.88 4.68 -2.10
C SER A 40 28.43 5.95 -1.39
N ILE A 41 28.37 5.97 -0.06
CA ILE A 41 27.90 7.15 0.70
C ILE A 41 28.88 8.31 0.60
N GLN A 42 30.17 8.03 0.36
CA GLN A 42 31.22 9.05 0.25
C GLN A 42 31.00 9.97 -0.96
N HIS A 43 30.24 9.51 -1.95
CA HIS A 43 29.91 10.28 -3.15
C HIS A 43 28.55 10.99 -3.06
N LEU A 44 27.83 10.83 -1.95
CA LEU A 44 26.53 11.46 -1.73
C LEU A 44 26.68 12.84 -1.08
N ARG A 45 25.62 13.65 -1.23
CA ARG A 45 25.53 14.97 -0.61
C ARG A 45 25.35 14.83 0.89
N SER A 46 26.33 15.26 1.68
CA SER A 46 26.37 15.10 3.13
C SER A 46 25.18 15.75 3.84
N GLU A 47 24.66 16.86 3.30
CA GLU A 47 23.49 17.55 3.84
C GLU A 47 22.18 16.78 3.70
N ARG A 48 22.17 15.69 2.94
CA ARG A 48 21.01 14.78 2.77
C ARG A 48 21.19 13.46 3.52
N LEU A 49 22.29 13.29 4.23
CA LEU A 49 22.48 12.13 5.10
C LEU A 49 21.73 12.37 6.41
N LEU A 50 21.07 11.31 6.88
CA LEU A 50 20.29 11.27 8.11
C LEU A 50 20.79 10.10 8.95
N GLU A 51 20.92 10.32 10.26
CA GLU A 51 20.98 9.21 11.19
C GLU A 51 19.61 8.53 11.21
N VAL A 52 19.60 7.21 11.04
CA VAL A 52 18.39 6.40 11.07
C VAL A 52 18.65 5.17 11.91
N THR A 53 17.63 4.68 12.57
CA THR A 53 17.68 3.46 13.38
C THR A 53 16.83 2.36 12.76
N TRP A 54 17.17 1.11 13.07
CA TRP A 54 16.33 -0.03 12.67
C TRP A 54 14.93 0.06 13.26
N ASP A 55 14.77 0.60 14.47
CA ASP A 55 13.47 0.83 15.07
C ASP A 55 12.62 1.82 14.26
N GLU A 56 13.20 2.89 13.72
CA GLU A 56 12.50 3.84 12.84
C GLU A 56 12.15 3.23 11.48
N ILE A 57 13.07 2.44 10.90
CA ILE A 57 12.83 1.73 9.64
C ILE A 57 11.67 0.72 9.83
N HIS A 58 11.71 -0.05 10.91
CA HIS A 58 10.65 -1.00 11.25
C HIS A 58 9.37 -0.30 11.68
N ALA A 59 9.40 0.85 12.34
CA ALA A 59 8.20 1.63 12.66
C ALA A 59 7.53 2.22 11.41
N ALA A 60 8.27 2.40 10.32
CA ALA A 60 7.72 2.79 9.02
C ALA A 60 7.22 1.58 8.20
N GLU A 61 7.83 0.40 8.37
CA GLU A 61 7.40 -0.86 7.73
C GLU A 61 6.22 -1.53 8.46
N THR A 62 6.18 -1.39 9.78
CA THR A 62 5.04 -1.78 10.61
C THR A 62 4.03 -0.64 10.53
N PRO A 63 2.81 -0.86 10.01
CA PRO A 63 1.77 0.12 10.21
C PRO A 63 1.51 0.16 11.72
N ALA A 64 1.90 1.24 12.36
CA ALA A 64 1.67 1.52 13.78
C ALA A 64 0.18 1.68 14.16
N ASP A 65 -0.74 1.10 13.38
CA ASP A 65 -2.18 1.14 13.60
C ASP A 65 -2.74 -0.29 13.56
N ILE A 66 -2.42 -1.11 14.57
CA ILE A 66 -3.36 -2.14 15.01
C ILE A 66 -4.28 -1.47 16.04
N GLU A 67 -5.56 -1.43 15.65
CA GLU A 67 -6.75 -1.31 16.50
C GLU A 67 -7.10 0.06 17.09
N THR A 68 -7.64 0.91 16.22
CA THR A 68 -9.00 1.37 16.53
C THR A 68 -9.95 0.57 15.65
N ALA A 69 -10.95 -0.07 16.27
CA ALA A 69 -12.06 -0.66 15.50
C ALA A 69 -12.66 0.46 14.66
N ASP A 70 -12.38 0.45 13.36
CA ASP A 70 -12.91 1.45 12.46
C ASP A 70 -14.41 1.15 12.28
N PRO A 71 -15.33 1.95 12.84
CA PRO A 71 -16.76 1.67 12.75
C PRO A 71 -17.27 1.75 11.30
N THR A 72 -16.48 2.31 10.38
CA THR A 72 -16.80 2.30 8.96
C THR A 72 -16.46 0.97 8.28
N PHE A 73 -15.61 0.14 8.88
CA PHE A 73 -15.31 -1.21 8.41
C PHE A 73 -16.54 -2.12 8.46
N ASP A 74 -17.39 -1.99 9.48
CA ASP A 74 -18.60 -2.80 9.63
C ASP A 74 -19.62 -2.57 8.51
N LYS A 75 -19.44 -1.51 7.71
CA LYS A 75 -20.27 -1.23 6.54
C LYS A 75 -19.77 -1.93 5.28
N LEU A 76 -18.64 -2.63 5.33
CA LEU A 76 -18.01 -3.27 4.18
C LEU A 76 -18.40 -4.74 4.08
N ASP A 77 -18.49 -5.25 2.85
CA ASP A 77 -18.71 -6.66 2.55
C ASP A 77 -17.61 -7.24 1.63
N GLU A 78 -17.79 -8.49 1.22
CA GLU A 78 -16.84 -9.21 0.37
C GLU A 78 -16.60 -8.52 -0.98
N VAL A 79 -17.61 -7.88 -1.57
CA VAL A 79 -17.47 -7.17 -2.86
C VAL A 79 -16.59 -5.93 -2.68
N ASP A 80 -16.76 -5.20 -1.57
CA ASP A 80 -15.90 -4.07 -1.22
C ASP A 80 -14.45 -4.53 -1.03
N TYR A 81 -14.25 -5.65 -0.35
CA TYR A 81 -12.94 -6.28 -0.18
C TYR A 81 -12.29 -6.62 -1.52
N LEU A 82 -13.00 -7.28 -2.43
CA LEU A 82 -12.47 -7.66 -3.75
C LEU A 82 -12.02 -6.44 -4.57
N ILE A 83 -12.78 -5.36 -4.52
CA ILE A 83 -12.42 -4.10 -5.20
C ILE A 83 -11.18 -3.46 -4.57
N LEU A 84 -11.09 -3.43 -3.24
CA LEU A 84 -9.89 -2.95 -2.53
C LEU A 84 -8.67 -3.81 -2.87
N LYS A 85 -8.82 -5.14 -2.86
CA LYS A 85 -7.78 -6.11 -3.19
C LYS A 85 -7.27 -5.94 -4.61
N HIS A 86 -8.17 -5.75 -5.58
CA HIS A 86 -7.81 -5.38 -6.95
C HIS A 86 -6.89 -4.16 -6.97
N HIS A 87 -7.24 -3.09 -6.26
CA HIS A 87 -6.42 -1.88 -6.22
C HIS A 87 -5.09 -2.07 -5.46
N GLN A 88 -5.02 -2.98 -4.50
CA GLN A 88 -3.76 -3.34 -3.84
C GLN A 88 -2.80 -4.05 -4.80
N GLU A 89 -3.32 -5.01 -5.58
CA GLU A 89 -2.57 -5.83 -6.52
C GLU A 89 -2.18 -5.06 -7.79
N PHE A 90 -3.16 -4.40 -8.40
CA PHE A 90 -2.98 -3.76 -9.71
C PHE A 90 -2.72 -2.26 -9.60
N GLY A 91 -3.02 -1.59 -8.49
CA GLY A 91 -2.78 -0.15 -8.34
C GLY A 91 -3.91 0.72 -8.92
N LEU A 92 -3.53 1.74 -9.70
CA LEU A 92 -4.48 2.73 -10.26
C LEU A 92 -5.32 2.12 -11.38
N ASP A 93 -6.63 2.05 -11.16
CA ASP A 93 -7.60 1.57 -12.16
C ASP A 93 -8.93 2.33 -12.06
N TYR A 94 -9.80 2.12 -13.05
CA TYR A 94 -11.13 2.71 -13.14
C TYR A 94 -12.17 1.61 -13.17
N SER A 95 -13.41 1.96 -12.84
CA SER A 95 -14.44 0.98 -12.54
C SER A 95 -14.79 0.01 -13.66
N ILE A 96 -14.68 0.40 -14.94
CA ILE A 96 -14.94 -0.51 -16.07
C ILE A 96 -13.96 -1.68 -16.04
N VAL A 97 -12.67 -1.38 -15.86
CA VAL A 97 -11.64 -2.43 -15.75
C VAL A 97 -11.90 -3.33 -14.56
N VAL A 98 -12.21 -2.75 -13.40
CA VAL A 98 -12.43 -3.52 -12.17
C VAL A 98 -13.66 -4.42 -12.32
N SER A 99 -14.73 -3.90 -12.94
CA SER A 99 -15.94 -4.64 -13.27
C SER A 99 -15.63 -5.85 -14.16
N GLU A 100 -14.85 -5.65 -15.23
CA GLU A 100 -14.44 -6.72 -16.14
C GLU A 100 -13.58 -7.79 -15.45
N MET A 101 -12.60 -7.39 -14.64
CA MET A 101 -11.71 -8.35 -13.97
C MET A 101 -12.39 -9.15 -12.87
N LEU A 102 -13.30 -8.53 -12.12
CA LEU A 102 -14.02 -9.17 -11.01
C LEU A 102 -15.32 -9.85 -11.46
N GLY A 103 -15.72 -9.72 -12.73
CA GLY A 103 -16.99 -10.24 -13.23
C GLY A 103 -18.22 -9.59 -12.57
N LEU A 104 -18.11 -8.33 -12.14
CA LEU A 104 -19.16 -7.59 -11.45
C LEU A 104 -19.93 -6.69 -12.42
N PRO A 105 -21.24 -6.46 -12.23
CA PRO A 105 -21.97 -5.46 -13.01
C PRO A 105 -21.36 -4.06 -12.85
N LEU A 106 -21.15 -3.35 -13.97
CA LEU A 106 -20.50 -2.04 -13.98
C LEU A 106 -21.17 -1.02 -13.04
N GLU A 107 -22.50 -1.03 -12.99
CA GLU A 107 -23.28 -0.16 -12.11
C GLU A 107 -22.97 -0.43 -10.63
N GLU A 108 -22.87 -1.70 -10.24
CA GLU A 108 -22.50 -2.09 -8.89
C GLU A 108 -21.06 -1.67 -8.60
N THR A 109 -20.12 -1.88 -9.52
CA THR A 109 -18.74 -1.42 -9.37
C THR A 109 -18.66 0.11 -9.18
N HIS A 110 -19.43 0.90 -9.95
CA HIS A 110 -19.53 2.35 -9.75
C HIS A 110 -20.05 2.72 -8.36
N LYS A 111 -21.10 2.05 -7.89
CA LYS A 111 -21.69 2.26 -6.56
C LYS A 111 -20.67 1.96 -5.46
N ARG A 112 -19.94 0.85 -5.60
CA ARG A 112 -18.90 0.41 -4.66
C ARG A 112 -17.70 1.35 -4.65
N HIS A 113 -17.19 1.78 -5.81
CA HIS A 113 -16.14 2.81 -5.89
C HIS A 113 -16.56 4.12 -5.23
N ARG A 114 -17.81 4.53 -5.40
CA ARG A 114 -18.35 5.73 -4.74
C ARG A 114 -18.38 5.56 -3.22
N LYS A 115 -18.93 4.45 -2.73
CA LYS A 115 -18.99 4.08 -1.31
C LYS A 115 -17.60 4.04 -0.69
N LEU A 116 -16.66 3.31 -1.27
CA LEU A 116 -15.29 3.18 -0.80
C LEU A 116 -14.56 4.53 -0.78
N ARG A 117 -14.86 5.42 -1.74
CA ARG A 117 -14.36 6.79 -1.73
C ARG A 117 -14.93 7.61 -0.59
N GLU A 118 -16.23 7.55 -0.36
CA GLU A 118 -16.90 8.29 0.73
C GLU A 118 -16.46 7.82 2.11
N LEU A 119 -16.20 6.53 2.27
CA LEU A 119 -15.67 5.95 3.51
C LEU A 119 -14.15 6.15 3.65
N GLY A 120 -13.46 6.62 2.61
CA GLY A 120 -12.04 6.96 2.63
C GLY A 120 -11.08 5.80 2.31
N GLY A 121 -11.57 4.65 1.85
CA GLY A 121 -10.74 3.53 1.39
C GLY A 121 -10.13 3.71 0.00
N LEU A 122 -10.76 4.54 -0.84
CA LEU A 122 -10.25 4.92 -2.16
C LEU A 122 -10.25 6.44 -2.31
N LYS A 123 -9.35 6.98 -3.14
CA LYS A 123 -9.35 8.41 -3.52
C LYS A 123 -9.34 8.56 -5.05
N ARG A 124 -9.93 9.65 -5.56
CA ARG A 124 -9.89 9.95 -7.01
C ARG A 124 -8.53 10.53 -7.35
N VAL A 125 -8.01 10.17 -8.53
CA VAL A 125 -6.75 10.71 -9.04
C VAL A 125 -7.03 11.99 -9.84
N GLU A 126 -6.37 13.09 -9.46
CA GLU A 126 -6.59 14.42 -10.05
C GLU A 126 -5.70 14.75 -11.27
N ARG A 127 -4.57 14.04 -11.45
CA ARG A 127 -3.55 14.41 -12.45
C ARG A 127 -3.94 13.99 -13.87
N ARG A 128 -3.38 14.65 -14.89
CA ARG A 128 -3.60 14.31 -16.32
C ARG A 128 -2.63 13.25 -16.88
N MET A 129 -1.50 13.03 -16.22
CA MET A 129 -0.51 12.01 -16.57
C MET A 129 -0.37 11.03 -15.42
N ILE A 130 -0.54 9.73 -15.68
CA ILE A 130 -0.34 8.66 -14.70
C ILE A 130 0.36 7.45 -15.29
N GLN A 131 1.02 6.71 -14.41
CA GLN A 131 1.50 5.37 -14.69
C GLN A 131 0.40 4.38 -14.29
N TYR A 132 -0.21 3.71 -15.27
CA TYR A 132 -1.14 2.61 -14.98
C TYR A 132 -0.39 1.38 -14.50
N ARG A 133 -1.07 0.63 -13.64
CA ARG A 133 -0.79 -0.70 -13.10
C ARG A 133 0.65 -1.08 -12.70
N LYS A 134 0.76 -1.77 -11.56
CA LYS A 134 1.98 -2.50 -11.23
C LYS A 134 2.26 -3.51 -12.36
N ASN A 135 3.49 -3.57 -12.86
CA ASN A 135 3.96 -4.40 -13.99
C ASN A 135 3.79 -3.83 -15.42
N ILE A 136 3.43 -2.57 -15.61
CA ILE A 136 3.67 -1.90 -16.91
C ILE A 136 5.15 -1.49 -16.97
N VAL A 137 5.81 -1.77 -18.12
CA VAL A 137 7.21 -1.40 -18.42
C VAL A 137 7.56 -0.03 -17.84
N GLN A 138 8.62 0.02 -17.03
CA GLN A 138 9.11 1.26 -16.43
C GLN A 138 9.32 2.34 -17.49
N GLY A 139 8.79 3.54 -17.25
CA GLY A 139 8.91 4.69 -18.16
C GLY A 139 7.75 4.89 -19.14
N LYS A 140 6.74 4.00 -19.18
CA LYS A 140 5.55 4.19 -20.02
C LYS A 140 4.48 5.03 -19.31
N TRP A 141 4.58 6.35 -19.48
CA TRP A 141 3.56 7.30 -19.02
C TRP A 141 2.36 7.31 -19.97
N ILE A 142 1.15 7.15 -19.43
CA ILE A 142 -0.07 7.10 -20.23
C ILE A 142 -0.93 8.31 -19.85
N LYS A 143 -1.44 9.00 -20.87
CA LYS A 143 -2.37 10.11 -20.68
C LYS A 143 -3.65 9.57 -20.02
N HIS A 144 -4.16 10.29 -19.03
CA HIS A 144 -5.50 10.02 -18.49
C HIS A 144 -6.50 9.95 -19.63
N ARG A 145 -7.30 8.89 -19.66
CA ARG A 145 -8.51 8.81 -20.49
C ARG A 145 -9.66 9.57 -19.82
N ASN A 146 -10.80 9.69 -20.49
CA ASN A 146 -12.04 10.30 -19.95
C ASN A 146 -12.72 9.47 -18.83
N HIS A 147 -11.96 8.61 -18.14
CA HIS A 147 -12.46 7.77 -17.05
C HIS A 147 -11.96 8.29 -15.69
N THR A 148 -12.74 8.00 -14.64
CA THR A 148 -12.33 8.29 -13.26
C THR A 148 -11.45 7.18 -12.75
N TYR A 149 -10.23 7.53 -12.34
CA TYR A 149 -9.28 6.60 -11.75
C TYR A 149 -9.31 6.71 -10.22
N TYR A 150 -9.16 5.55 -9.59
CA TYR A 150 -9.15 5.39 -8.14
C TYR A 150 -7.80 4.84 -7.69
N GLU A 151 -7.33 5.35 -6.56
CA GLU A 151 -6.12 4.93 -5.87
C GLU A 151 -6.50 4.39 -4.48
N LEU A 152 -5.85 3.30 -4.07
CA LEU A 152 -5.96 2.76 -2.73
C LEU A 152 -5.37 3.74 -1.71
N THR A 153 -6.10 3.99 -0.62
CA THR A 153 -5.59 4.80 0.50
C THR A 153 -4.95 3.90 1.55
N PRO A 154 -4.12 4.45 2.47
CA PRO A 154 -3.64 3.70 3.62
C PRO A 154 -4.77 3.09 4.46
N LYS A 155 -5.90 3.81 4.58
CA LYS A 155 -7.10 3.31 5.25
C LYS A 155 -7.69 2.08 4.55
N GLY A 156 -7.77 2.11 3.22
CA GLY A 156 -8.22 0.97 2.42
C GLY A 156 -7.29 -0.24 2.57
N ASP A 157 -5.97 -0.03 2.59
CA ASP A 157 -5.00 -1.11 2.82
C ASP A 157 -5.18 -1.77 4.19
N ARG A 158 -5.43 -0.99 5.25
CA ARG A 158 -5.75 -1.55 6.57
C ARG A 158 -7.00 -2.41 6.56
N TRP A 159 -8.07 -1.98 5.89
CA TRP A 159 -9.29 -2.78 5.78
C TRP A 159 -9.05 -4.13 5.10
N ILE A 160 -8.21 -4.19 4.06
CA ILE A 160 -7.83 -5.46 3.41
C ILE A 160 -7.22 -6.42 4.43
N ARG A 161 -6.24 -5.94 5.23
CA ARG A 161 -5.60 -6.76 6.27
C ARG A 161 -6.60 -7.23 7.33
N THR A 162 -7.55 -6.38 7.72
CA THR A 162 -8.63 -6.76 8.64
C THR A 162 -9.53 -7.85 8.05
N PHE A 163 -9.85 -7.80 6.76
CA PHE A 163 -10.60 -8.87 6.07
C PHE A 163 -9.81 -10.19 6.03
N GLU A 164 -8.51 -10.14 5.71
CA GLU A 164 -7.65 -11.31 5.66
C GLU A 164 -7.53 -11.98 7.04
N ALA A 165 -7.28 -11.19 8.10
CA ALA A 165 -7.23 -11.68 9.47
C ALA A 165 -8.55 -12.33 9.94
N LYS A 166 -9.72 -11.73 9.60
CA LYS A 166 -11.03 -12.34 9.88
C LYS A 166 -11.20 -13.69 9.17
N THR A 167 -10.74 -13.79 7.92
CA THR A 167 -10.83 -15.02 7.12
C THR A 167 -9.97 -16.15 7.71
N GLU A 168 -8.76 -15.83 8.18
CA GLU A 168 -7.85 -16.77 8.83
C GLU A 168 -8.36 -17.27 10.19
N ALA A 169 -8.98 -16.39 10.98
CA ALA A 169 -9.59 -16.74 12.26
C ALA A 169 -10.74 -17.75 12.08
N VAL A 170 -11.62 -17.54 11.09
CA VAL A 170 -12.73 -18.46 10.76
C VAL A 170 -12.21 -19.82 10.29
N SER A 171 -11.14 -19.84 9.49
CA SER A 171 -10.50 -21.10 9.03
C SER A 171 -9.91 -21.91 10.19
N SER A 172 -9.35 -21.23 11.20
CA SER A 172 -8.77 -21.87 12.39
C SER A 172 -9.84 -22.46 13.32
N GLN A 173 -10.99 -21.80 13.45
CA GLN A 173 -12.12 -22.28 14.25
C GLN A 173 -12.79 -23.53 13.65
N ASN A 174 -12.90 -23.58 12.31
CA ASN A 174 -13.47 -24.73 11.59
C ASN A 174 -12.57 -25.99 11.61
N LYS A 175 -11.25 -25.85 11.85
CA LYS A 175 -10.32 -26.98 12.01
C LYS A 175 -10.36 -27.65 13.38
N SER A 176 -10.88 -26.97 14.41
CA SER A 176 -11.02 -27.54 15.75
C SER A 176 -12.29 -28.40 15.87
N VAL A 177 -13.39 -28.00 15.22
CA VAL A 177 -14.67 -28.74 15.27
C VAL A 177 -14.60 -30.10 14.54
N LYS A 178 -13.71 -30.27 13.56
CA LYS A 178 -13.56 -31.54 12.80
C LYS A 178 -12.67 -32.60 13.47
N ARG A 179 -12.13 -32.35 14.66
CA ARG A 179 -11.33 -33.34 15.42
C ARG A 179 -12.12 -34.11 16.47
N ASP A 180 -13.36 -33.70 16.74
CA ASP A 180 -14.23 -34.30 17.76
C ASP A 180 -15.44 -35.04 17.13
N ALA A 181 -15.35 -35.44 15.86
CA ALA A 181 -16.38 -36.20 15.14
C ALA A 181 -15.83 -37.51 14.57
#